data_AF-A0A0A8UQ47-F1
#
_entry.id   AF-A0A0A8UQ47-F1
#
_cell.length_a   1.000
_cell.length_b   1.000
_cell.length_c   1.000
_cell.angle_alpha   90.00
_cell.angle_beta   90.00
_cell.angle_gamma   90.00
#
_symmetry.space_group_name_H-M   'P 1'
#
loop_
_entity.id
_entity.type
_entity.pdbx_description
1 polymer ?
#
loop_
_entity_poly.entity_id
_entity_poly.type
_entity_poly.pdbx_seq_one_letter_code
_entity_poly.pdbx_strand_id
1 'polypeptide(L)'
;MSANELLAEIGKVIKSYDWTKEVRLNWLRDFGRNLVFFQNSSHALEFDRLSREESQGPRGINAINRFLNGTFSDTQKISGIKKILQERGYEGENKGNSWKRTDNTHAVYAQLAEMIANFENKESCYIPILL
;
A
#
# COMPACT_ATOMS: atom_id res chain seq x y z
N MET A 1 17.15 -5.02 -15.15
CA MET A 1 16.83 -4.73 -13.74
C MET A 1 16.80 -6.03 -12.96
N SER A 2 17.38 -6.07 -11.77
CA SER A 2 17.32 -7.21 -10.84
C SER A 2 16.06 -7.15 -9.96
N ALA A 3 15.71 -8.27 -9.32
CA ALA A 3 14.57 -8.32 -8.38
C ALA A 3 14.73 -7.32 -7.22
N ASN A 4 15.96 -7.17 -6.71
CA ASN A 4 16.27 -6.22 -5.64
C ASN A 4 16.09 -4.77 -6.10
N GLU A 5 16.56 -4.43 -7.30
CA GLU A 5 16.37 -3.10 -7.90
C GLU A 5 14.89 -2.77 -8.09
N LEU A 6 14.07 -3.72 -8.57
CA LEU A 6 12.63 -3.53 -8.68
C LEU A 6 12.00 -3.23 -7.31
N LEU A 7 12.33 -4.01 -6.29
CA LEU A 7 11.81 -3.81 -4.93
C LEU A 7 12.25 -2.46 -4.35
N ALA A 8 13.46 -2.00 -4.65
CA ALA A 8 13.94 -0.68 -4.27
C ALA A 8 13.13 0.43 -4.96
N GLU A 9 12.85 0.32 -6.26
CA GLU A 9 12.01 1.28 -6.99
C GLU A 9 10.56 1.29 -6.49
N ILE A 10 9.95 0.12 -6.27
CA ILE A 10 8.63 0.00 -5.63
C ILE A 10 8.64 0.70 -4.26
N GLY A 11 9.69 0.48 -3.47
CA GLY A 11 9.86 1.12 -2.17
C GLY A 11 9.97 2.65 -2.26
N LYS A 12 10.63 3.19 -3.30
CA LYS A 12 10.70 4.65 -3.54
C LYS A 12 9.33 5.21 -3.89
N VAL A 13 8.59 4.57 -4.81
CA VAL A 13 7.24 4.98 -5.19
C VAL A 13 6.31 4.99 -3.98
N ILE A 14 6.37 3.98 -3.12
CA ILE A 14 5.52 3.95 -1.93
C ILE A 14 5.91 5.03 -0.92
N LYS A 15 7.21 5.31 -0.74
CA LYS A 15 7.66 6.32 0.21
C LYS A 15 7.42 7.77 -0.24
N SER A 16 7.12 8.02 -1.51
CA SER A 16 6.88 9.38 -2.01
C SER A 16 5.50 9.94 -1.68
N TYR A 17 4.57 9.15 -1.12
CA TYR A 17 3.21 9.58 -0.80
C TYR A 17 2.93 9.58 0.70
N ASP A 18 2.12 10.55 1.14
CA ASP A 18 1.54 10.58 2.48
C ASP A 18 0.24 9.76 2.53
N TRP A 19 0.38 8.48 2.85
CA TRP A 19 -0.73 7.52 2.83
C TRP A 19 -1.82 7.79 3.87
N THR A 20 -1.54 8.59 4.90
CA THR A 20 -2.54 8.92 5.92
C THR A 20 -3.71 9.73 5.35
N LYS A 21 -3.47 10.48 4.26
CA LYS A 21 -4.48 11.25 3.52
C LYS A 21 -5.33 10.38 2.59
N GLU A 22 -4.82 9.21 2.23
CA GLU A 22 -5.47 8.27 1.32
C GLU A 22 -6.37 7.26 2.06
N VAL A 23 -6.34 7.28 3.40
CA VAL A 23 -7.25 6.50 4.25
C VAL A 23 -8.62 7.19 4.28
N ARG A 24 -9.59 6.64 3.55
CA ARG A 24 -10.97 7.14 3.56
C ARG A 24 -11.53 7.13 4.98
N LEU A 25 -12.18 8.25 5.35
CA LEU A 25 -12.79 8.44 6.67
C LEU A 25 -11.79 8.26 7.84
N ASN A 26 -10.52 8.63 7.65
CA ASN A 26 -9.54 8.56 8.74
C ASN A 26 -9.98 9.38 9.97
N TRP A 27 -10.59 10.55 9.73
CA TRP A 27 -11.17 11.38 10.79
C TRP A 27 -12.21 10.65 11.65
N LEU A 28 -12.99 9.72 11.07
CA LEU A 28 -13.98 8.94 11.81
C LEU A 28 -13.31 7.90 12.72
N ARG A 29 -12.16 7.36 12.30
CA ARG A 29 -11.33 6.49 13.14
C ARG A 29 -10.71 7.26 14.30
N ASP A 30 -10.21 8.47 14.03
CA ASP A 30 -9.70 9.38 15.07
C ASP A 30 -10.79 9.70 16.09
N PHE A 31 -11.99 10.03 15.62
CA PHE A 31 -13.15 10.23 16.48
C PHE A 31 -13.48 9.00 17.33
N GLY A 32 -13.47 7.80 16.72
CA GLY A 32 -13.68 6.54 17.45
C GLY A 32 -12.62 6.28 18.53
N ARG A 33 -11.34 6.55 18.25
CA ARG A 33 -10.27 6.45 19.25
C ARG A 33 -10.47 7.41 20.42
N ASN A 34 -10.85 8.66 20.14
CA ASN A 34 -11.15 9.63 21.17
C ASN A 34 -12.34 9.20 22.03
N LEU A 35 -13.39 8.64 21.42
CA LEU A 35 -14.54 8.10 22.16
C LEU A 35 -14.13 6.99 23.14
N VAL A 36 -13.31 6.04 22.71
CA VAL A 36 -12.81 4.97 23.61
C VAL A 36 -11.98 5.58 24.74
N PHE A 37 -11.14 6.57 24.44
CA PHE A 37 -10.35 7.27 25.44
C PHE A 37 -11.22 7.90 26.54
N PHE A 38 -12.33 8.55 26.18
CA PHE A 38 -13.22 9.21 27.14
C PHE A 38 -14.20 8.27 27.84
N GLN A 39 -14.68 7.21 27.17
CA GLN A 39 -15.73 6.34 27.71
C GLN A 39 -15.19 5.06 28.35
N ASN A 40 -14.03 4.57 27.92
CA ASN A 40 -13.42 3.31 28.35
C ASN A 40 -11.89 3.46 28.44
N SER A 41 -11.42 4.41 29.25
CA SER A 41 -10.01 4.80 29.34
C SER A 41 -9.07 3.63 29.67
N SER A 42 -9.54 2.63 30.42
CA SER A 42 -8.79 1.40 30.73
C SER A 42 -8.38 0.59 29.49
N HIS A 43 -9.17 0.66 28.41
CA HIS A 43 -8.93 -0.05 27.15
C HIS A 43 -8.33 0.85 26.05
N ALA A 44 -8.23 2.15 26.29
CA ALA A 44 -7.87 3.12 25.27
C ALA A 44 -6.47 2.90 24.68
N LEU A 45 -5.48 2.56 25.52
CA LEU A 45 -4.11 2.28 25.08
C LEU A 45 -4.03 1.04 24.18
N GLU A 46 -4.71 -0.04 24.57
CA GLU A 46 -4.74 -1.26 23.77
C GLU A 46 -5.51 -1.05 22.47
N PHE A 47 -6.64 -0.35 22.53
CA PHE A 47 -7.42 -0.01 21.35
C PHE A 47 -6.65 0.86 20.36
N ASP A 48 -5.94 1.90 20.82
CA ASP A 48 -5.09 2.71 19.94
C ASP A 48 -3.98 1.85 19.33
N ARG A 49 -3.29 1.03 20.13
CA ARG A 49 -2.23 0.14 19.63
C ARG A 49 -2.74 -0.78 18.52
N LEU A 50 -3.92 -1.36 18.68
CA LEU A 50 -4.52 -2.29 17.70
C LEU A 50 -5.06 -1.57 16.45
N SER A 51 -5.58 -0.34 16.59
CA SER A 51 -6.20 0.40 15.49
C SER A 51 -5.25 1.33 14.73
N ARG A 52 -4.07 1.62 15.28
CA ARG A 52 -3.12 2.59 14.73
C ARG A 52 -2.69 2.27 13.31
N GLU A 53 -2.41 1.00 13.00
CA GLU A 53 -1.97 0.58 11.66
C GLU A 53 -3.03 0.88 10.58
N GLU A 54 -4.31 0.74 10.91
CA GLU A 54 -5.41 1.01 9.96
C GLU A 54 -5.53 2.50 9.60
N SER A 55 -4.93 3.38 10.40
CA SER A 55 -4.96 4.82 10.20
C SER A 55 -3.71 5.36 9.48
N GLN A 56 -2.69 4.51 9.31
CA GLN A 56 -1.40 4.89 8.70
C GLN A 56 -1.41 4.85 7.17
N GLY A 57 -2.31 4.08 6.57
CA GLY A 57 -2.39 3.96 5.12
C GLY A 57 -3.44 2.96 4.65
N PRO A 58 -3.76 2.94 3.35
CA PRO A 58 -4.63 1.94 2.76
C PRO A 58 -4.11 0.52 3.06
N ARG A 59 -5.00 -0.40 3.44
CA ARG A 59 -4.63 -1.79 3.83
C ARG A 59 -3.71 -2.50 2.82
N GLY A 60 -3.88 -2.25 1.51
CA GLY A 60 -3.00 -2.83 0.51
C GLY A 60 -1.59 -2.23 0.49
N ILE A 61 -1.45 -0.93 0.74
CA ILE A 61 -0.13 -0.30 0.87
C ILE A 61 0.59 -0.82 2.11
N ASN A 62 -0.12 -0.96 3.24
CA ASN A 62 0.45 -1.54 4.46
C ASN A 62 0.91 -2.99 4.20
N ALA A 63 0.12 -3.79 3.49
CA ALA A 63 0.51 -5.15 3.11
C ALA A 63 1.75 -5.19 2.21
N ILE A 64 1.86 -4.29 1.22
CA ILE A 64 3.06 -4.17 0.38
C ILE A 64 4.28 -3.77 1.22
N ASN A 65 4.14 -2.79 2.12
CA ASN A 65 5.20 -2.38 3.03
C ASN A 65 5.69 -3.53 3.93
N ARG A 66 4.79 -4.41 4.40
CA ARG A 66 5.17 -5.61 5.16
C ARG A 66 6.01 -6.58 4.31
N PHE A 67 5.71 -6.74 3.02
CA PHE A 67 6.55 -7.54 2.12
C PHE A 67 7.91 -6.89 1.88
N LEU A 68 7.96 -5.59 1.59
CA LEU A 68 9.21 -4.87 1.36
C LEU A 68 10.17 -4.97 2.56
N ASN A 69 9.64 -4.76 3.76
CA ASN A 69 10.42 -4.76 5.01
C ASN A 69 10.58 -6.17 5.63
N GLY A 70 9.91 -7.19 5.08
CA GLY A 70 9.96 -8.56 5.60
C GLY A 70 11.25 -9.29 5.23
N THR A 71 11.44 -10.47 5.84
CA THR A 71 12.61 -11.35 5.65
C THR A 71 12.45 -12.36 4.49
N PHE A 72 11.37 -12.24 3.71
CA PHE A 72 11.11 -13.09 2.54
C PHE A 72 12.19 -12.92 1.45
N SER A 73 12.35 -13.93 0.59
CA SER A 73 13.22 -13.78 -0.59
C SER A 73 12.68 -12.71 -1.54
N ASP A 74 13.54 -12.08 -2.34
CA ASP A 74 13.12 -11.03 -3.27
C ASP A 74 12.03 -11.51 -4.23
N THR A 75 12.12 -12.75 -4.72
CA THR A 75 11.10 -13.38 -5.56
C THR A 75 9.77 -13.57 -4.84
N GLN A 76 9.78 -13.99 -3.57
CA GLN A 76 8.57 -14.11 -2.75
C GLN A 76 7.94 -12.74 -2.46
N LYS A 77 8.77 -11.71 -2.23
CA LYS A 77 8.30 -10.33 -2.07
C LYS A 77 7.56 -9.86 -3.32
N ILE A 78 8.17 -10.02 -4.51
CA ILE A 78 7.56 -9.63 -5.79
C ILE A 78 6.24 -10.39 -6.01
N SER A 79 6.22 -11.70 -5.82
CA SER A 79 5.01 -12.53 -5.97
C SER A 79 3.91 -12.13 -4.97
N GLY A 80 4.27 -11.85 -3.72
CA GLY A 80 3.34 -11.37 -2.69
C GLY A 80 2.73 -10.01 -3.04
N ILE A 81 3.55 -9.07 -3.51
CA ILE A 81 3.10 -7.75 -3.96
C ILE A 81 2.19 -7.89 -5.20
N LYS A 82 2.56 -8.71 -6.18
CA LYS A 82 1.73 -9.02 -7.35
C LYS A 82 0.37 -9.56 -6.94
N LYS A 83 0.32 -10.53 -6.03
CA LYS A 83 -0.93 -11.10 -5.51
C LYS A 83 -1.81 -10.04 -4.85
N ILE A 84 -1.24 -9.15 -4.03
CA ILE A 84 -1.98 -8.04 -3.39
C ILE A 84 -2.64 -7.14 -4.45
N LEU A 85 -1.92 -6.82 -5.53
CA LEU A 85 -2.40 -5.98 -6.62
C LEU A 85 -3.51 -6.68 -7.44
N GLN A 86 -3.33 -7.97 -7.74
CA GLN A 86 -4.33 -8.79 -8.45
C GLN A 86 -5.63 -8.93 -7.67
N GLU A 87 -5.57 -9.23 -6.37
CA GLU A 87 -6.75 -9.27 -5.47
C GLU A 87 -7.52 -7.94 -5.46
N ARG A 88 -6.88 -6.85 -5.89
CA ARG A 88 -7.43 -5.50 -5.95
C ARG A 88 -7.87 -5.08 -7.35
N GLY A 89 -7.67 -5.92 -8.36
CA GLY A 89 -8.04 -5.70 -9.76
C GLY A 89 -7.01 -4.94 -10.58
N TYR A 90 -5.72 -5.00 -10.21
CA TYR A 90 -4.63 -4.40 -10.99
C TYR A 90 -3.77 -5.50 -11.59
N GLU A 91 -3.80 -5.58 -12.92
CA GLU A 91 -3.08 -6.57 -13.71
C GLU A 91 -2.35 -5.85 -14.85
N GLY A 92 -1.11 -5.40 -14.61
CA GLY A 92 -0.14 -4.89 -15.61
C GLY A 92 -0.60 -3.82 -16.60
N GLU A 93 -1.55 -4.18 -17.46
CA GLU A 93 -2.15 -3.42 -18.56
C GLU A 93 -3.55 -2.87 -18.21
N ASN A 94 -4.29 -3.53 -17.30
CA ASN A 94 -5.63 -3.11 -16.90
C ASN A 94 -5.59 -2.25 -15.62
N LYS A 95 -5.77 -0.94 -15.80
CA LYS A 95 -5.98 0.02 -14.71
C LYS A 95 -7.42 -0.09 -14.21
N GLY A 96 -7.72 -1.10 -13.39
CA GLY A 96 -9.05 -1.29 -12.81
C GLY A 96 -9.50 -0.10 -11.96
N ASN A 97 -10.42 0.72 -12.45
CA ASN A 97 -10.98 1.84 -11.70
C ASN A 97 -11.90 1.34 -10.58
N SER A 98 -11.42 1.37 -9.34
CA SER A 98 -12.23 1.06 -8.18
C SER A 98 -12.87 2.34 -7.64
N TRP A 99 -14.19 2.39 -7.64
CA TRP A 99 -14.99 3.48 -7.04
C TRP A 99 -14.76 3.62 -5.53
N LYS A 100 -14.00 2.68 -4.93
CA LYS A 100 -13.72 2.65 -3.50
C LYS A 100 -12.41 3.35 -3.14
N ARG A 101 -11.50 3.61 -4.09
CA ARG A 101 -10.15 4.11 -3.84
C ARG A 101 -10.04 5.59 -4.21
N THR A 102 -9.08 6.28 -3.58
CA THR A 102 -8.67 7.61 -4.03
C THR A 102 -7.89 7.51 -5.32
N ASP A 103 -7.85 8.60 -6.08
CA ASP A 103 -7.16 8.66 -7.38
C ASP A 103 -5.67 8.33 -7.22
N ASN A 104 -5.02 8.84 -6.17
CA ASN A 104 -3.61 8.57 -5.87
C ASN A 104 -3.36 7.09 -5.55
N THR A 105 -4.21 6.46 -4.72
CA THR A 105 -4.06 5.02 -4.42
C THR A 105 -4.24 4.18 -5.69
N HIS A 106 -5.17 4.58 -6.56
CA HIS A 106 -5.37 3.89 -7.83
C HIS A 106 -4.17 4.07 -8.77
N ALA A 107 -3.67 5.29 -8.92
CA ALA A 107 -2.51 5.60 -9.76
C ALA A 107 -1.27 4.82 -9.32
N VAL A 108 -0.99 4.77 -8.01
CA VAL A 108 0.15 4.01 -7.49
C VAL A 108 -0.05 2.51 -7.69
N TYR A 109 -1.23 1.94 -7.43
CA TYR A 109 -1.45 0.52 -7.70
C TYR A 109 -1.29 0.15 -9.18
N ALA A 110 -1.76 1.01 -10.09
CA ALA A 110 -1.54 0.84 -11.52
C ALA A 110 -0.05 0.88 -11.86
N GLN A 111 0.68 1.90 -11.36
CA GLN A 111 2.12 2.03 -11.55
C GLN A 111 2.88 0.81 -11.04
N LEU A 112 2.58 0.33 -9.83
CA LEU A 112 3.24 -0.85 -9.25
C LEU A 112 2.96 -2.12 -10.07
N ALA A 113 1.72 -2.29 -10.57
CA ALA A 113 1.36 -3.43 -11.40
C ALA A 113 2.10 -3.40 -12.75
N GLU A 114 2.23 -2.22 -13.36
CA GLU A 114 2.97 -2.01 -14.60
C GLU A 114 4.48 -2.27 -14.40
N MET A 115 5.08 -1.79 -13.30
CA MET A 115 6.49 -2.08 -12.97
C MET A 115 6.78 -3.58 -12.86
N ILE A 116 5.87 -4.34 -12.23
CA ILE A 116 6.00 -5.80 -12.09
C ILE A 116 5.81 -6.49 -13.44
N ALA A 117 4.83 -6.08 -14.24
CA ALA A 117 4.62 -6.63 -15.58
C ALA A 117 5.83 -6.40 -16.48
N ASN A 118 6.38 -5.18 -16.48
CA ASN A 118 7.58 -4.83 -17.25
C ASN A 118 8.79 -5.66 -16.79
N PHE A 119 8.93 -5.90 -15.48
CA PHE A 119 9.98 -6.78 -14.97
C PHE A 119 9.85 -8.23 -15.48
N GLU A 120 8.63 -8.78 -15.50
CA GLU A 120 8.36 -10.13 -16.01
C GLU A 120 8.61 -10.24 -17.52
N ASN A 121 8.27 -9.18 -18.28
CA ASN A 121 8.49 -9.10 -19.72
C ASN A 121 9.92 -8.69 -20.13
N LYS A 122 10.79 -8.40 -19.16
CA LYS A 122 12.17 -7.89 -19.37
C LYS A 122 12.22 -6.53 -20.07
N GLU A 123 11.24 -5.69 -19.82
CA GLU A 123 11.11 -4.32 -20.32
C GLU A 123 11.58 -3.28 -19.29
N SER A 124 11.50 -1.99 -19.64
CA SER A 124 11.85 -0.90 -18.70
C SER A 124 10.84 -0.83 -17.55
N CYS A 125 11.30 -1.05 -16.32
CA CYS A 125 10.45 -0.96 -15.13
C CYS A 125 10.46 0.43 -14.48
N TYR A 126 11.13 1.42 -15.08
CA TYR A 126 11.09 2.79 -14.58
C TYR A 126 9.79 3.46 -15.04
N ILE A 127 9.00 3.92 -14.08
CA ILE A 127 7.81 4.73 -14.34
C ILE A 127 7.93 6.00 -13.50
N PRO A 128 7.88 7.21 -14.10
CA PRO A 128 8.01 8.46 -13.36
C PRO A 128 6.89 8.60 -12.32
N ILE A 129 7.24 9.14 -11.15
CA ILE A 129 6.29 9.38 -10.05
C ILE A 129 5.35 10.51 -10.48
N LEU A 130 4.05 10.23 -10.47
CA LEU A 130 3.00 11.22 -10.69
C LEU A 130 2.78 12.01 -9.38
N LEU A 131 3.54 13.09 -9.17
CA LEU A 131 3.37 14.00 -8.04
C LEU A 131 2.27 15.04 -8.31
#